data_AF-A0A4P7YUT2-F1
#
_entry.id   AF-A0A4P7YUT2-F1
#
_cell.length_a   1.000
_cell.length_b   1.000
_cell.length_c   1.000
_cell.angle_alpha   90.00
_cell.angle_beta   90.00
_cell.angle_gamma   90.00
#
_symmetry.space_group_name_H-M   'P 1'
#
loop_
_entity.id
_entity.type
_entity.pdbx_description
1 polymer ?
#
loop_
_entity_poly.entity_id
_entity_poly.type
_entity_poly.pdbx_seq_one_letter_code
_entity_poly.pdbx_strand_id
1 'polypeptide(L)'
;MTTRTVRLGPLSVKMYCAIGMIAVSWAQLEDMVSLCISRLLGADHTEFLPIASNMQVKARFDALKSIAGLRLPPDEAKALVARCDEALELGRERNKILHGSWIQGETDDVAIRLNYRAHGRISADAPVISAREIAEISDRITMLTEGFAQSLQRLGLFDPKNPMRNPARRAGPVAATETAKPPETAD
;
A
#
# COMPACT_ATOMS: atom_id res chain seq x y z
N MET A 1 0.75 8.46 39.67
CA MET A 1 0.51 9.24 38.44
C MET A 1 1.84 9.82 38.01
N THR A 2 2.36 9.45 36.85
CA THR A 2 3.63 9.99 36.33
C THR A 2 3.35 11.34 35.70
N THR A 3 3.93 12.42 36.23
CA THR A 3 3.86 13.75 35.62
C THR A 3 4.52 13.68 34.24
N ARG A 4 3.84 14.17 33.20
CA ARG A 4 4.37 14.21 31.84
C ARG A 4 4.61 15.65 31.43
N THR A 5 5.82 15.92 30.96
CA THR A 5 6.17 17.23 30.40
C THR A 5 5.65 17.31 28.96
N VAL A 6 4.84 18.33 28.68
CA VAL A 6 4.33 18.63 27.34
C VAL A 6 4.79 20.01 26.91
N ARG A 7 5.11 20.17 25.63
CA ARG A 7 5.35 21.48 25.03
C ARG A 7 4.07 21.93 24.34
N LEU A 8 3.61 23.13 24.67
CA LEU A 8 2.50 23.77 23.96
C LEU A 8 3.03 24.32 22.63
N GLY A 9 2.40 23.92 21.52
CA GLY A 9 2.81 24.33 20.19
C GLY A 9 2.58 23.24 19.14
N PRO A 10 2.96 23.49 17.88
CA PRO A 10 2.95 22.47 16.84
C PRO A 10 3.90 21.32 17.20
N LEU A 11 3.72 20.19 16.53
CA LEU A 11 4.72 19.13 16.55
C LEU A 11 6.04 19.63 15.96
N SER A 12 7.13 18.98 16.34
CA SER A 12 8.44 19.21 15.71
C SER A 12 8.42 18.77 14.24
N VAL A 13 9.35 19.31 13.44
CA VAL A 13 9.58 18.86 12.06
C VAL A 13 9.90 17.37 12.00
N LYS A 14 10.70 16.85 12.94
CA LYS A 14 11.03 15.42 13.01
C LYS A 14 9.76 14.58 13.14
N MET A 15 8.81 15.05 13.94
CA MET A 15 7.58 14.32 14.15
C MET A 15 6.66 14.37 12.93
N TYR A 16 6.51 15.55 12.31
CA TYR A 16 5.79 15.68 11.04
C TYR A 16 6.38 14.78 9.95
N CYS A 17 7.70 14.72 9.82
CA CYS A 17 8.37 13.85 8.87
C CYS A 17 8.03 12.38 9.11
N ALA A 18 8.08 11.88 10.35
CA ALA A 18 7.78 10.46 10.58
C ALA A 18 6.31 10.10 10.32
N ILE A 19 5.37 10.97 10.69
CA ILE A 19 3.95 10.78 10.35
C ILE A 19 3.77 10.77 8.81
N GLY A 20 4.45 11.69 8.11
CA GLY A 20 4.44 11.76 6.66
C GLY A 20 5.02 10.51 6.00
N MET A 21 6.09 9.93 6.55
CA MET A 21 6.68 8.68 6.05
C MET A 21 5.68 7.54 6.05
N ILE A 22 4.90 7.38 7.13
CA ILE A 22 3.82 6.37 7.19
C ILE A 22 2.74 6.61 6.12
N ALA A 23 2.36 7.86 5.89
CA ALA A 23 1.35 8.17 4.87
C ALA A 23 1.83 7.77 3.47
N VAL A 24 3.08 8.10 3.14
CA VAL A 24 3.67 7.81 1.83
C VAL A 24 3.91 6.31 1.65
N SER A 25 4.50 5.63 2.64
CA SER A 25 4.74 4.18 2.55
C SER A 25 3.44 3.39 2.43
N TRP A 26 2.39 3.81 3.14
CA TRP A 26 1.08 3.19 3.01
C TRP A 26 0.46 3.41 1.62
N ALA A 27 0.56 4.61 1.05
CA ALA A 27 0.07 4.88 -0.31
C ALA A 27 0.78 4.00 -1.34
N GLN A 28 2.10 3.81 -1.20
CA GLN A 28 2.88 2.90 -2.05
C GLN A 28 2.41 1.44 -1.92
N LEU A 29 2.13 0.98 -0.70
CA LEU A 29 1.59 -0.36 -0.47
C LEU A 29 0.23 -0.55 -1.15
N GLU A 30 -0.67 0.44 -1.02
CA GLU A 30 -2.00 0.38 -1.65
C GLU A 30 -1.94 0.30 -3.18
N ASP A 31 -1.03 1.06 -3.78
CA ASP A 31 -0.79 1.03 -5.22
C ASP A 31 -0.20 -0.32 -5.66
N MET A 32 0.79 -0.84 -4.93
CA MET A 32 1.39 -2.14 -5.20
C MET A 32 0.37 -3.29 -5.08
N VAL A 33 -0.53 -3.25 -4.10
CA VAL A 33 -1.63 -4.21 -3.98
C VAL A 33 -2.56 -4.13 -5.20
N SER A 34 -2.88 -2.91 -5.65
CA SER A 34 -3.69 -2.69 -6.86
C SER A 34 -2.98 -3.23 -8.11
N LEU A 35 -1.66 -3.06 -8.19
CA LEU A 35 -0.82 -3.66 -9.23
C LEU A 35 -0.90 -5.18 -9.17
N CYS A 36 -0.73 -5.81 -8.01
CA CYS A 36 -0.88 -7.26 -7.86
C CYS A 36 -2.21 -7.77 -8.40
N ILE A 37 -3.32 -7.12 -8.03
CA ILE A 37 -4.66 -7.49 -8.49
C ILE A 37 -4.74 -7.42 -10.02
N SER A 38 -4.37 -6.28 -10.62
CA SER A 38 -4.42 -6.10 -12.08
C SER A 38 -3.57 -7.13 -12.82
N ARG A 39 -2.38 -7.45 -12.32
CA ARG A 39 -1.47 -8.42 -12.92
C ARG A 39 -2.01 -9.85 -12.86
N LEU A 40 -2.55 -10.26 -11.71
CA LEU A 40 -3.16 -11.59 -11.56
C LEU A 40 -4.44 -11.76 -12.39
N LEU A 41 -5.15 -10.67 -12.68
CA LEU A 41 -6.30 -10.66 -13.59
C LEU A 41 -5.90 -10.57 -15.07
N GLY A 42 -4.63 -10.30 -15.38
CA GLY A 42 -4.18 -10.03 -16.76
C GLY A 42 -4.65 -8.69 -17.32
N ALA A 43 -5.16 -7.79 -16.46
CA ALA A 43 -5.62 -6.46 -16.84
C ALA A 43 -4.46 -5.48 -17.00
N ASP A 44 -4.68 -4.41 -17.76
CA ASP A 44 -3.79 -3.26 -17.70
C ASP A 44 -3.97 -2.55 -16.36
N HIS A 45 -2.86 -2.14 -15.73
CA HIS A 45 -2.92 -1.51 -14.43
C HIS A 45 -3.60 -0.14 -14.49
N THR A 46 -3.34 0.64 -15.53
CA THR A 46 -3.93 1.99 -15.68
C THR A 46 -5.44 1.92 -15.90
N GLU A 47 -5.92 0.91 -16.62
CA GLU A 47 -7.35 0.64 -16.80
C GLU A 47 -8.02 0.16 -15.50
N PHE A 48 -7.27 -0.49 -14.61
CA PHE A 48 -7.77 -0.98 -13.32
C PHE A 48 -7.83 0.10 -12.23
N LEU A 49 -7.01 1.15 -12.32
CA LEU A 49 -6.92 2.21 -11.30
C LEU A 49 -8.27 2.84 -10.92
N PRO A 50 -9.19 3.21 -11.85
CA PRO A 50 -10.48 3.77 -11.48
C PRO A 50 -11.32 2.86 -10.59
N ILE A 51 -11.18 1.54 -10.75
CA ILE A 51 -11.85 0.55 -9.91
C ILE A 51 -11.15 0.53 -8.54
N ALA A 52 -9.83 0.34 -8.54
CA ALA A 52 -9.03 0.19 -7.33
C ALA A 52 -9.12 1.40 -6.39
N SER A 53 -9.14 2.62 -6.93
CA SER A 53 -9.24 3.88 -6.17
C SER A 53 -10.58 4.04 -5.46
N ASN A 54 -11.64 3.37 -5.91
CA ASN A 54 -12.96 3.39 -5.28
C ASN A 54 -13.18 2.21 -4.32
N MET A 55 -12.22 1.29 -4.19
CA MET A 55 -12.31 0.19 -3.24
C MET A 55 -11.91 0.64 -1.84
N GLN A 56 -12.67 0.20 -0.84
CA GLN A 56 -12.22 0.27 0.55
C GLN A 56 -10.97 -0.59 0.73
N VAL A 57 -10.04 -0.12 1.56
CA VAL A 57 -8.75 -0.79 1.84
C VAL A 57 -8.91 -2.28 2.13
N LYS A 58 -9.79 -2.63 3.08
CA LYS A 58 -10.05 -4.03 3.44
C LYS A 58 -10.55 -4.84 2.25
N ALA A 59 -11.50 -4.31 1.49
CA ALA A 59 -12.05 -4.98 0.31
C ALA A 59 -10.97 -5.20 -0.77
N ARG A 60 -10.01 -4.28 -0.90
CA ARG A 60 -8.88 -4.43 -1.81
C ARG A 60 -7.97 -5.60 -1.41
N PHE A 61 -7.61 -5.71 -0.14
CA PHE A 61 -6.83 -6.85 0.36
C PHE A 61 -7.62 -8.18 0.26
N ASP A 62 -8.90 -8.19 0.58
CA ASP A 62 -9.75 -9.38 0.45
C ASP A 62 -9.85 -9.84 -1.01
N ALA A 63 -9.99 -8.90 -1.96
CA ALA A 63 -9.98 -9.20 -3.38
C ALA A 63 -8.65 -9.83 -3.82
N LEU A 64 -7.51 -9.28 -3.37
CA LEU A 64 -6.20 -9.87 -3.67
C LEU A 64 -6.09 -11.30 -3.14
N LYS A 65 -6.53 -11.57 -1.92
CA LYS A 65 -6.54 -12.92 -1.33
C LYS A 65 -7.37 -13.89 -2.15
N SER A 66 -8.59 -13.50 -2.52
CA SER A 66 -9.48 -14.34 -3.35
C SER A 66 -8.89 -14.60 -4.74
N ILE A 67 -8.35 -13.58 -5.39
CA ILE A 67 -7.74 -13.71 -6.71
C ILE A 67 -6.48 -14.59 -6.65
N ALA A 68 -5.66 -14.43 -5.60
CA ALA A 68 -4.49 -15.27 -5.37
C ALA A 68 -4.85 -16.75 -5.29
N GLY A 69 -5.88 -17.09 -4.50
CA GLY A 69 -6.36 -18.48 -4.38
C GLY A 69 -6.92 -19.07 -5.70
N LEU A 70 -7.40 -18.22 -6.60
CA LEU A 70 -7.91 -18.63 -7.92
C LEU A 70 -6.83 -18.72 -9.00
N ARG A 71 -5.76 -17.92 -8.90
CA ARG A 71 -4.80 -17.71 -9.99
C ARG A 71 -3.41 -18.26 -9.72
N LEU A 72 -3.07 -18.55 -8.46
CA LEU A 72 -1.73 -18.96 -8.06
C LEU A 72 -1.71 -20.40 -7.53
N PRO A 73 -0.55 -21.09 -7.62
CA PRO A 73 -0.33 -22.33 -6.89
C PRO A 73 -0.57 -22.14 -5.38
N PRO A 74 -1.03 -23.19 -4.65
CA PRO A 74 -1.39 -23.09 -3.24
C PRO A 74 -0.34 -22.43 -2.34
N ASP A 75 0.94 -22.74 -2.54
CA ASP A 75 2.03 -22.21 -1.71
C ASP A 75 2.27 -20.70 -1.95
N GLU A 76 2.23 -20.25 -3.21
CA GLU A 76 2.36 -18.83 -3.55
C GLU A 76 1.13 -18.05 -3.10
N ALA A 77 -0.07 -18.62 -3.26
CA ALA A 77 -1.31 -18.03 -2.76
C ALA A 77 -1.26 -17.85 -1.24
N LYS A 78 -0.84 -18.88 -0.49
CA LYS A 78 -0.70 -18.83 0.97
C LYS A 78 0.31 -17.76 1.40
N ALA A 79 1.45 -17.67 0.72
CA ALA A 79 2.47 -16.66 1.01
C ALA A 79 1.98 -15.22 0.75
N LEU A 80 1.13 -15.01 -0.26
CA LEU A 80 0.55 -13.71 -0.56
C LEU A 80 -0.57 -13.33 0.42
N VAL A 81 -1.39 -14.30 0.81
CA VAL A 81 -2.44 -14.13 1.83
C VAL A 81 -1.83 -13.70 3.16
N ALA A 82 -0.75 -14.35 3.61
CA ALA A 82 -0.06 -14.00 4.85
C ALA A 82 0.45 -12.54 4.84
N ARG A 83 0.98 -12.06 3.71
CA ARG A 83 1.39 -10.65 3.55
C ARG A 83 0.21 -9.69 3.62
N CYS A 84 -0.94 -10.08 3.05
CA CYS A 84 -2.16 -9.28 3.14
C CYS A 84 -2.65 -9.16 4.59
N ASP A 85 -2.57 -10.25 5.36
CA ASP A 85 -2.92 -10.24 6.78
C ASP A 85 -1.98 -9.32 7.58
N GLU A 86 -0.66 -9.42 7.36
CA GLU A 86 0.31 -8.54 8.00
C GLU A 86 0.10 -7.06 7.64
N ALA A 87 -0.20 -6.77 6.37
CA ALA A 87 -0.52 -5.43 5.91
C ALA A 87 -1.77 -4.85 6.60
N LEU A 88 -2.82 -5.67 6.79
CA LEU A 88 -4.03 -5.25 7.50
C LEU A 88 -3.77 -4.96 8.98
N GLU A 89 -2.88 -5.70 9.64
CA GLU A 89 -2.45 -5.40 11.01
C GLU A 89 -1.69 -4.07 11.08
N LEU A 90 -0.71 -3.85 10.20
CA LEU A 90 0.01 -2.58 10.11
C LEU A 90 -0.91 -1.40 9.77
N GLY A 91 -1.94 -1.64 8.94
CA GLY A 91 -2.97 -0.65 8.62
C GLY A 91 -3.70 -0.13 9.86
N ARG A 92 -3.90 -0.97 10.88
CA ARG A 92 -4.49 -0.53 12.16
C ARG A 92 -3.54 0.39 12.92
N GLU A 93 -2.25 0.09 12.95
CA GLU A 93 -1.25 0.97 13.58
C GLU A 93 -1.12 2.30 12.84
N ARG A 94 -1.04 2.26 11.52
CA ARG A 94 -1.07 3.45 10.64
C ARG A 94 -2.31 4.31 10.91
N ASN A 95 -3.49 3.71 11.04
CA ASN A 95 -4.72 4.47 11.30
C ASN A 95 -4.68 5.16 12.67
N LYS A 96 -4.16 4.51 13.70
CA LYS A 96 -3.96 5.15 14.99
C LYS A 96 -3.02 6.35 14.87
N ILE A 97 -1.97 6.25 14.04
CA ILE A 97 -0.99 7.32 13.88
C ILE A 97 -1.56 8.50 13.07
N LEU A 98 -2.11 8.23 11.88
CA LEU A 98 -2.59 9.27 10.97
C LEU A 98 -3.85 9.99 11.46
N HIS A 99 -4.70 9.32 12.23
CA HIS A 99 -5.92 9.91 12.78
C HIS A 99 -5.79 10.29 14.27
N GLY A 100 -4.60 10.15 14.84
CA GLY A 100 -4.33 10.50 16.22
C GLY A 100 -4.41 12.02 16.46
N SER A 101 -4.83 12.41 17.66
CA SER A 101 -4.64 13.77 18.15
C SER A 101 -3.28 13.85 18.84
N TRP A 102 -2.45 14.82 18.45
CA TRP A 102 -1.04 14.83 18.82
C TRP A 102 -0.67 16.06 19.65
N ILE A 103 0.18 15.85 20.67
CA ILE A 103 0.82 16.91 21.46
C ILE A 103 2.33 16.67 21.47
N GLN A 104 3.11 17.74 21.37
CA GLN A 104 4.56 17.68 21.46
C GLN A 104 5.00 17.25 22.87
N GLY A 105 5.84 16.22 22.95
CA GLY A 105 6.43 15.74 24.18
C GLY A 105 7.60 16.61 24.66
N GLU A 106 8.34 16.10 25.64
CA GLU A 106 9.45 16.81 26.27
C GLU A 106 10.60 17.13 25.30
N THR A 107 10.84 16.26 24.32
CA THR A 107 11.91 16.37 23.32
C THR A 107 11.33 16.38 21.92
N ASP A 108 12.08 16.91 20.95
CA ASP A 108 11.62 17.06 19.57
C ASP A 108 11.27 15.73 18.88
N ASP A 109 11.82 14.62 19.35
CA ASP A 109 11.60 13.29 18.81
C ASP A 109 10.48 12.51 19.51
N VAL A 110 9.79 13.10 20.49
CA VAL A 110 8.75 12.43 21.27
C VAL A 110 7.42 13.18 21.16
N ALA A 111 6.34 12.44 20.94
CA ALA A 111 4.99 12.97 20.93
C ALA A 111 4.07 12.15 21.82
N ILE A 112 3.00 12.79 22.29
CA ILE A 112 1.92 12.16 23.03
C ILE A 112 0.71 12.08 22.10
N ARG A 113 0.22 10.86 21.88
CA ARG A 113 -0.99 10.63 21.09
C ARG A 113 -2.18 10.48 22.01
N LEU A 114 -3.14 11.38 21.95
CA LEU A 114 -4.39 11.29 22.70
C LEU A 114 -5.35 10.35 21.97
N ASN A 115 -5.82 9.31 22.66
CA ASN A 115 -6.87 8.45 22.15
C ASN A 115 -8.10 8.56 23.06
N TYR A 116 -9.27 8.65 22.43
CA TYR A 116 -10.56 8.70 23.09
C TYR A 116 -11.41 7.56 22.57
N ARG A 117 -12.11 6.85 23.46
CA ARG A 117 -13.14 5.89 23.10
C ARG A 117 -14.45 6.29 23.76
N ALA A 118 -15.53 6.30 22.97
CA ALA A 118 -16.86 6.63 23.43
C ALA A 118 -17.84 5.52 22.99
N HIS A 119 -17.94 4.46 23.80
CA HIS A 119 -18.89 3.37 23.59
C HIS A 119 -19.56 3.02 24.94
N GLY A 120 -20.69 3.67 25.24
CA GLY A 120 -21.40 3.54 26.52
C GLY A 120 -20.68 4.15 27.74
N ARG A 121 -19.36 4.36 27.64
CA ARG A 121 -18.51 5.09 28.59
C ARG A 121 -17.37 5.77 27.83
N ILE A 122 -16.94 6.94 28.32
CA ILE A 122 -15.74 7.62 27.80
C ILE A 122 -14.51 7.06 28.51
N SER A 123 -13.55 6.55 27.74
CA SER A 123 -12.19 6.27 28.20
C SER A 123 -11.18 7.03 27.37
N ALA A 124 -10.07 7.41 28.00
CA ALA A 124 -8.98 8.10 27.34
C ALA A 124 -7.66 7.44 27.72
N ASP A 125 -6.76 7.34 26.76
CA ASP A 125 -5.37 7.02 26.98
C ASP A 125 -4.48 8.01 26.21
N ALA A 126 -3.21 8.08 26.59
CA ALA A 126 -2.26 9.02 26.00
C ALA A 126 -0.89 8.36 25.86
N PRO A 127 -0.69 7.36 24.98
CA PRO A 127 0.62 6.77 24.76
C PRO A 127 1.66 7.82 24.33
N VAL A 128 2.87 7.66 24.87
CA VAL A 128 4.07 8.36 24.40
C VAL A 128 4.66 7.52 23.28
N ILE A 129 5.05 8.16 22.19
CA ILE A 129 5.64 7.51 21.03
C ILE A 129 6.69 8.43 20.42
N SER A 130 7.80 7.84 19.99
CA SER A 130 8.89 8.55 19.34
C SER A 130 8.74 8.59 17.83
N ALA A 131 9.39 9.57 17.21
CA ALA A 131 9.54 9.65 15.75
C ALA A 131 10.22 8.41 15.17
N ARG A 132 11.14 7.80 15.94
CA ARG A 132 11.79 6.55 15.58
C ARG A 132 10.81 5.38 15.51
N GLU A 133 9.97 5.19 16.54
CA GLU A 133 8.95 4.11 16.54
C GLU A 133 7.98 4.24 15.36
N ILE A 134 7.61 5.47 15.01
CA ILE A 134 6.77 5.75 13.82
C ILE A 134 7.53 5.41 12.53
N ALA A 135 8.80 5.78 12.43
CA ALA A 135 9.64 5.43 11.28
C ALA A 135 9.79 3.91 11.11
N GLU A 136 10.00 3.16 12.20
CA GLU A 136 10.12 1.69 12.17
C GLU A 136 8.82 1.02 11.65
N ILE A 137 7.65 1.58 11.94
CA ILE A 137 6.38 1.11 11.35
C ILE A 137 6.35 1.40 9.83
N SER A 138 6.80 2.58 9.42
CA SER A 138 6.91 2.93 8.00
C SER A 138 7.85 1.98 7.25
N ASP A 139 9.01 1.65 7.84
CA ASP A 139 9.96 0.72 7.24
C ASP A 139 9.35 -0.67 7.04
N ARG A 140 8.58 -1.16 8.01
CA ARG A 140 7.85 -2.43 7.88
C ARG A 140 6.81 -2.41 6.75
N ILE A 141 6.11 -1.29 6.56
CA ILE A 141 5.17 -1.12 5.44
C ILE A 141 5.93 -1.13 4.11
N THR A 142 7.10 -0.48 4.02
CA THR A 142 7.96 -0.51 2.84
C THR A 142 8.45 -1.92 2.55
N MET A 143 8.91 -2.66 3.55
CA MET A 143 9.34 -4.07 3.40
C MET A 143 8.20 -4.97 2.88
N LEU A 144 6.97 -4.76 3.34
CA LEU A 144 5.82 -5.48 2.79
C LEU A 144 5.57 -5.14 1.32
N THR A 145 5.66 -3.85 0.97
CA THR A 145 5.51 -3.37 -0.41
C THR A 145 6.53 -4.03 -1.34
N GLU A 146 7.80 -4.07 -0.92
CA GLU A 146 8.87 -4.79 -1.62
C GLU A 146 8.58 -6.29 -1.72
N GLY A 147 8.04 -6.89 -0.65
CA GLY A 147 7.61 -8.29 -0.64
C GLY A 147 6.55 -8.60 -1.68
N PHE A 148 5.56 -7.71 -1.88
CA PHE A 148 4.57 -7.84 -2.95
C PHE A 148 5.20 -7.72 -4.35
N ALA A 149 6.09 -6.75 -4.54
CA ALA A 149 6.81 -6.56 -5.80
C ALA A 149 7.67 -7.79 -6.16
N GLN A 150 8.39 -8.34 -5.18
CA GLN A 150 9.18 -9.56 -5.33
C GLN A 150 8.32 -10.77 -5.70
N SER A 151 7.15 -10.94 -5.06
CA SER A 151 6.19 -11.98 -5.44
C SER A 151 5.78 -11.86 -6.90
N LEU A 152 5.43 -10.66 -7.38
CA LEU A 152 5.10 -10.47 -8.80
C LEU A 152 6.29 -10.71 -9.72
N GLN A 153 7.48 -10.30 -9.33
CA GLN A 153 8.69 -10.50 -10.14
C GLN A 153 9.01 -11.98 -10.31
N ARG A 154 8.92 -12.79 -9.23
CA ARG A 154 9.09 -14.25 -9.31
C ARG A 154 8.08 -14.92 -10.22
N LEU A 155 6.85 -14.39 -10.26
CA LEU A 155 5.79 -14.86 -11.15
C LEU A 155 5.95 -14.36 -12.60
N GLY A 156 6.96 -13.55 -12.90
CA GLY A 156 7.15 -12.94 -14.22
C GLY A 156 6.11 -11.86 -14.55
N LEU A 157 5.42 -11.32 -13.55
CA LEU A 157 4.32 -10.36 -13.68
C LEU A 157 4.74 -8.90 -13.41
N PHE A 158 6.00 -8.67 -13.04
CA PHE A 158 6.53 -7.35 -12.74
C PHE A 158 7.98 -7.20 -13.23
N ASP A 159 8.25 -6.07 -13.91
CA ASP A 159 9.59 -5.65 -14.32
C ASP A 159 9.93 -4.33 -13.61
N PRO A 160 10.89 -4.32 -12.67
CA PRO A 160 11.31 -3.09 -11.99
C PRO A 160 11.81 -1.99 -12.93
N LYS A 161 12.33 -2.34 -14.12
CA LYS A 161 12.78 -1.36 -15.12
C LYS A 161 11.63 -0.71 -15.88
N ASN A 162 10.46 -1.34 -15.89
CA ASN A 162 9.26 -0.82 -16.53
C ASN A 162 7.99 -1.26 -15.77
N PRO A 163 7.75 -0.67 -14.58
CA PRO A 163 6.73 -1.17 -13.64
C PRO A 163 5.31 -1.10 -14.18
N MET A 164 5.03 -0.13 -15.07
CA MET A 164 3.72 0.06 -15.69
C MET A 164 3.43 -0.95 -16.79
N ARG A 165 4.45 -1.43 -17.50
CA ARG A 165 4.26 -2.34 -18.65
C ARG A 165 3.91 -3.75 -18.18
N ASN A 166 2.83 -4.32 -18.73
CA ASN A 166 2.46 -5.72 -18.47
C ASN A 166 3.40 -6.69 -19.20
N PRO A 167 4.20 -7.52 -18.50
CA PRO A 167 5.09 -8.48 -19.16
C PRO A 167 4.30 -9.58 -19.90
N ALA A 168 3.14 -9.98 -19.38
CA ALA A 168 2.30 -11.03 -19.96
C ALA A 168 1.71 -10.64 -21.33
N ARG A 169 1.56 -9.34 -21.63
CA ARG A 169 1.10 -8.86 -22.94
C ARG A 169 2.15 -8.97 -24.06
N ARG A 170 3.39 -9.41 -23.78
CA ARG A 170 4.37 -9.70 -24.86
C ARG A 170 4.04 -10.97 -25.66
N ALA A 171 3.19 -11.85 -25.15
CA ALA A 171 2.78 -13.08 -25.84
C ALA A 171 1.45 -12.89 -26.60
N GLY A 172 1.47 -12.16 -27.73
CA GLY A 172 0.34 -11.99 -28.65
C GLY A 172 0.77 -11.28 -29.95
N PRO A 173 0.13 -11.57 -31.11
CA PRO A 173 0.77 -12.20 -32.26
C PRO A 173 1.59 -11.25 -33.15
N VAL A 174 2.61 -11.84 -33.78
CA VAL A 174 3.25 -11.31 -35.00
C VAL A 174 2.19 -11.31 -36.13
N ALA A 175 2.21 -10.24 -36.92
CA ALA A 175 1.49 -10.02 -38.18
C ALA A 175 0.02 -9.58 -38.10
N ALA A 176 -0.21 -8.27 -38.17
CA ALA A 176 -1.13 -7.74 -39.16
C ALA A 176 -0.27 -7.33 -40.36
N THR A 177 -0.25 -8.21 -41.36
CA THR A 177 0.20 -7.95 -42.72
C THR A 177 -0.32 -6.61 -43.20
N GLU A 178 0.56 -5.76 -43.72
CA GLU A 178 0.18 -4.64 -44.58
C GLU A 178 -0.74 -5.19 -45.67
N THR A 179 -2.01 -4.81 -45.60
CA THR A 179 -2.97 -5.03 -46.67
C THR A 179 -2.46 -4.31 -47.90
N ALA A 180 -2.11 -5.09 -48.92
CA ALA A 180 -1.68 -4.62 -50.22
C ALA A 180 -2.67 -3.58 -50.77
N LYS A 181 -2.10 -2.45 -51.22
CA LYS A 181 -2.78 -1.39 -51.95
C LYS A 181 -3.47 -2.00 -53.20
N PRO A 182 -4.78 -1.78 -53.43
CA PRO A 182 -5.41 -2.24 -54.67
C PRO A 182 -4.88 -1.43 -55.87
N PRO A 183 -4.85 -2.02 -57.08
CA PRO A 183 -4.26 -1.39 -58.25
C PRO A 183 -5.05 -0.15 -58.67
N GLU A 184 -4.33 0.93 -58.98
CA GLU A 184 -4.85 2.10 -59.69
C GLU A 184 -5.46 1.62 -61.02
N THR A 185 -6.75 1.88 -61.19
CA THR A 185 -7.40 1.82 -62.49
C THR A 185 -7.02 3.10 -63.23
N ALA A 186 -6.38 2.91 -64.38
CA ALA A 186 -6.10 3.97 -65.33
C ALA A 186 -7.40 4.34 -66.06
N ASP A 187 -7.72 5.62 -66.05
CA ASP A 187 -8.48 6.33 -67.10
C ASP A 187 -7.79 7.68 -67.32
#